data_AF-A0A497QUI7-F1
#
_entry.id   AF-A0A497QUI7-F1
#
_cell.length_a   1.000
_cell.length_b   1.000
_cell.length_c   1.000
_cell.angle_alpha   90.00
_cell.angle_beta   90.00
_cell.angle_gamma   90.00
#
_symmetry.space_group_name_H-M   'P 1'
#
loop_
_entity.id
_entity.type
_entity.pdbx_description
1 polymer ?
#
loop_
_entity_poly.entity_id
_entity_poly.type
_entity_poly.pdbx_seq_one_letter_code
_entity_poly.pdbx_strand_id
1 'polypeptide(L)'
;MWLNTSNRNIKNQKILSVTAFFIFLIILPSTNASMVTGNLKNNRWTPPETKQLTFPPQMSDRVGALDNEIDWAVVLHDSRDSFYRNPGWGTTEGINRTGAVPVGTDVSIRIRTLASDVEEVRIRYWDGMAETENFISMTVTSTEDGYDYWECVIPSPAIPDDFYYGFHLRDGTNTDYYYDDNNDGGAGSMYGYQNTAQDWGIVFYDPNFHTPDWHKSTVGYQIFTDRFFNGDPTNDPIGDGNSGDITWFEWDDGEHEFPRVYAEKKNWGENPTGGNDFFGGDLSGVIQKEDYLNNLGIGMIWFNPISESPDNHGYSVNNYTSIQPYYGKIAARDNGIVISNQNGSLQVFDQLQENLESAGIKVIYDTVINHASAQSFMFQRFDTSDHPGVVDLYPDIVGAYENPGSPYYHDFKFYTFPNDYDAWWGFDNIPTIIYDDPNSNAEELLVTGDSSLFTFWESHGVDGFRLDVPNMYQDGHSSRDLNQQIRNIVKANNPDAVVIGEIWGRANAWLTGTMQDGVQNMLFREDTINWVKGILSDEIYAGRLLYTQENYPSEAFRSLWTILGNHDTARILTELG
;
A
#
# COMPACT_ATOMS: atom_id res chain seq x y z
N MET A 1 28.04 3.22 32.65
CA MET A 1 27.73 4.57 32.12
C MET A 1 28.35 4.90 30.76
N TRP A 2 29.35 4.14 30.26
CA TRP A 2 30.01 4.43 28.97
C TRP A 2 29.47 3.68 27.73
N LEU A 3 28.59 2.69 27.91
CA LEU A 3 27.95 1.95 26.80
C LEU A 3 26.68 2.64 26.26
N ASN A 4 26.14 3.62 26.98
CA ASN A 4 24.87 4.28 26.61
C ASN A 4 25.09 5.55 25.74
N THR A 5 26.30 6.09 25.71
CA THR A 5 26.66 7.28 24.93
C THR A 5 27.03 6.95 23.47
N SER A 6 27.64 5.79 23.21
CA SER A 6 27.95 5.34 21.85
C SER A 6 26.68 5.01 21.06
N ASN A 7 25.74 4.28 21.66
CA ASN A 7 24.46 3.94 21.01
C ASN A 7 23.58 5.18 20.80
N ARG A 8 23.59 6.16 21.73
CA ARG A 8 22.94 7.46 21.49
C ARG A 8 23.58 8.24 20.35
N ASN A 9 24.91 8.24 20.23
CA ASN A 9 25.58 8.94 19.13
C ASN A 9 25.29 8.30 17.77
N ILE A 10 25.24 6.97 17.69
CA ILE A 10 24.87 6.24 16.46
C ILE A 10 23.40 6.50 16.11
N LYS A 11 22.48 6.39 17.09
CA LYS A 11 21.06 6.73 16.90
C LYS A 11 20.89 8.17 16.42
N ASN A 12 21.59 9.13 17.03
CA ASN A 12 21.54 10.53 16.63
C ASN A 12 22.11 10.76 15.23
N GLN A 13 23.17 10.03 14.83
CA GLN A 13 23.70 10.08 13.47
C GLN A 13 22.72 9.50 12.44
N LYS A 14 22.08 8.36 12.74
CA LYS A 14 21.04 7.76 11.88
C LYS A 14 19.83 8.67 11.75
N ILE A 15 19.36 9.27 12.85
CA ILE A 15 18.31 10.29 12.83
C ILE A 15 18.71 11.46 11.93
N LEU A 16 19.93 12.00 12.09
CA LEU A 16 20.43 13.08 11.24
C LEU A 16 20.48 12.70 9.76
N SER A 17 20.82 11.45 9.41
CA SER A 17 20.82 10.97 8.01
C SER A 17 19.42 10.91 7.42
N VAL A 18 18.43 10.38 8.16
CA VAL A 18 17.03 10.33 7.74
C VAL A 18 16.47 11.75 7.64
N THR A 19 16.65 12.57 8.68
CA THR A 19 16.22 13.97 8.68
C THR A 19 16.90 14.77 7.57
N ALA A 20 18.18 14.54 7.27
CA ALA A 20 18.85 15.19 6.15
C ALA A 20 18.26 14.77 4.80
N PHE A 21 17.92 13.49 4.60
CA PHE A 21 17.23 13.00 3.41
C PHE A 21 15.88 13.73 3.20
N PHE A 22 15.06 13.84 4.25
CA PHE A 22 13.77 14.54 4.19
C PHE A 22 13.92 16.07 4.07
N ILE A 23 14.88 16.69 4.76
CA ILE A 23 15.18 18.12 4.63
C ILE A 23 15.66 18.45 3.22
N PHE A 24 16.43 17.57 2.58
CA PHE A 24 16.90 17.77 1.21
C PHE A 24 15.75 17.74 0.18
N LEU A 25 14.70 16.96 0.45
CA LEU A 25 13.46 16.93 -0.33
C LEU A 25 12.61 18.20 -0.10
N ILE A 26 12.60 18.75 1.11
CA ILE A 26 11.76 19.91 1.49
C ILE A 26 12.41 21.27 1.12
N ILE A 27 13.75 21.40 1.17
CA ILE A 27 14.43 22.70 1.03
C ILE A 27 14.75 23.11 -0.42
N LEU A 28 14.62 22.23 -1.41
CA LEU A 28 14.97 22.55 -2.80
C LEU A 28 13.79 22.43 -3.78
N PRO A 29 12.77 23.30 -3.70
CA PRO A 29 11.89 23.53 -4.82
C PRO A 29 12.67 24.29 -5.92
N SER A 30 12.97 23.58 -7.00
CA SER A 30 13.17 24.10 -8.36
C SER A 30 13.78 25.51 -8.50
N THR A 31 15.12 25.62 -8.51
CA THR A 31 15.83 26.45 -9.52
C THR A 31 17.33 26.07 -9.54
N ASN A 32 17.84 25.76 -10.74
CA ASN A 32 19.25 25.48 -11.07
C ASN A 32 19.84 24.14 -10.56
N ALA A 33 19.48 23.06 -11.24
CA ALA A 33 20.18 21.77 -11.22
C ALA A 33 21.68 21.83 -11.63
N SER A 34 22.24 23.00 -11.95
CA SER A 34 23.63 23.16 -12.43
C SER A 34 24.63 23.72 -11.41
N MET A 35 24.20 24.22 -10.23
CA MET A 35 25.12 24.90 -9.30
C MET A 35 25.51 24.12 -8.03
N VAL A 36 24.99 22.91 -7.79
CA VAL A 36 25.34 22.10 -6.60
C VAL A 36 26.10 20.82 -6.97
N THR A 37 27.07 20.92 -7.90
CA THR A 37 28.06 19.85 -8.15
C THR A 37 29.41 20.10 -7.46
N GLY A 38 29.55 21.23 -6.73
CA GLY A 38 30.82 21.68 -6.18
C GLY A 38 31.22 21.08 -4.83
N ASN A 39 30.27 20.95 -3.87
CA ASN A 39 30.60 20.67 -2.47
C ASN A 39 30.04 19.34 -1.90
N LEU A 40 29.38 18.51 -2.71
CA LEU A 40 28.97 17.14 -2.34
C LEU A 40 29.73 16.04 -3.09
N LYS A 41 30.81 16.38 -3.83
CA LYS A 41 31.66 15.37 -4.47
C LYS A 41 32.30 14.38 -3.49
N ASN A 42 32.35 14.71 -2.19
CA ASN A 42 33.01 13.89 -1.18
C ASN A 42 32.06 13.08 -0.28
N ASN A 43 30.73 13.28 -0.37
CA ASN A 43 29.73 12.54 0.41
C ASN A 43 28.65 11.92 -0.48
N ARG A 44 29.05 11.34 -1.62
CA ARG A 44 28.18 10.35 -2.26
C ARG A 44 28.12 9.16 -1.31
N TRP A 45 26.93 8.83 -0.82
CA TRP A 45 26.65 7.47 -0.40
C TRP A 45 26.90 6.60 -1.63
N THR A 46 28.08 6.00 -1.71
CA THR A 46 28.27 4.79 -2.49
C THR A 46 27.43 3.73 -1.78
N PRO A 47 26.51 3.05 -2.48
CA PRO A 47 26.01 1.78 -1.97
C PRO A 47 27.20 0.97 -1.47
N PRO A 48 27.06 0.12 -0.44
CA PRO A 48 28.03 -0.94 -0.24
C PRO A 48 28.28 -1.54 -1.61
N GLU A 49 29.54 -1.64 -2.05
CA GLU A 49 29.84 -2.35 -3.28
C GLU A 49 29.03 -3.65 -3.19
N THR A 50 28.14 -3.87 -4.19
CA THR A 50 27.42 -5.13 -4.40
C THR A 50 28.35 -6.21 -3.91
N LYS A 51 27.98 -6.93 -2.83
CA LYS A 51 28.78 -7.95 -2.14
C LYS A 51 29.80 -8.42 -3.15
N GLN A 52 31.02 -7.84 -3.16
CA GLN A 52 31.93 -8.18 -4.25
C GLN A 52 32.14 -9.65 -3.95
N LEU A 53 31.62 -10.51 -4.83
CA LEU A 53 31.85 -11.92 -4.75
C LEU A 53 33.34 -12.04 -5.04
N THR A 54 34.15 -11.78 -4.02
CA THR A 54 35.42 -12.47 -3.87
C THR A 54 34.98 -13.91 -3.81
N PHE A 55 34.95 -14.56 -4.97
CA PHE A 55 34.89 -15.99 -5.08
C PHE A 55 35.83 -16.49 -3.99
N PRO A 56 35.35 -17.30 -3.03
CA PRO A 56 36.27 -17.87 -2.07
C PRO A 56 37.42 -18.46 -2.89
N PRO A 57 38.69 -18.16 -2.52
CA PRO A 57 39.83 -18.66 -3.29
C PRO A 57 39.62 -20.16 -3.52
N GLN A 58 39.79 -20.63 -4.76
CA GLN A 58 39.63 -22.03 -5.15
C GLN A 58 40.00 -22.92 -3.96
N MET A 59 39.02 -23.56 -3.33
CA MET A 59 39.30 -24.50 -2.27
C MET A 59 39.81 -25.77 -2.95
N SER A 60 41.11 -25.77 -3.29
CA SER A 60 41.81 -26.75 -4.13
C SER A 60 41.75 -28.21 -3.65
N ASP A 61 41.13 -28.46 -2.49
CA ASP A 61 41.16 -29.74 -1.80
C ASP A 61 39.77 -30.42 -1.72
N ARG A 62 38.70 -29.77 -2.19
CA ARG A 62 37.36 -30.37 -2.25
C ARG A 62 37.17 -31.12 -3.57
N VAL A 63 36.71 -32.37 -3.49
CA VAL A 63 36.42 -33.22 -4.65
C VAL A 63 34.99 -33.71 -4.50
N GLY A 64 34.12 -33.32 -5.43
CA GLY A 64 32.73 -33.75 -5.42
C GLY A 64 32.61 -35.23 -5.80
N ALA A 65 31.61 -35.89 -5.23
CA ALA A 65 31.25 -37.26 -5.53
C ALA A 65 29.75 -37.46 -5.23
N LEU A 66 29.14 -38.41 -5.90
CA LEU A 66 27.77 -38.83 -5.58
C LEU A 66 27.81 -39.79 -4.39
N ASP A 67 27.71 -39.25 -3.17
CA ASP A 67 27.90 -39.98 -1.91
C ASP A 67 26.73 -39.82 -0.91
N ASN A 68 25.61 -39.23 -1.35
CA ASN A 68 24.42 -38.85 -0.60
C ASN A 68 24.63 -37.68 0.36
N GLU A 69 25.59 -36.80 0.07
CA GLU A 69 25.83 -35.56 0.81
C GLU A 69 26.06 -34.43 -0.19
N ILE A 70 25.47 -33.26 0.07
CA ILE A 70 25.64 -32.09 -0.80
C ILE A 70 26.61 -31.13 -0.11
N ASP A 71 27.62 -30.62 -0.83
CA ASP A 71 28.57 -29.66 -0.27
C ASP A 71 27.97 -28.25 -0.19
N TRP A 72 27.24 -27.98 0.89
CA TRP A 72 26.56 -26.71 1.12
C TRP A 72 27.48 -25.50 1.08
N ALA A 73 28.78 -25.66 1.37
CA ALA A 73 29.71 -24.53 1.51
C ALA A 73 30.01 -23.84 0.17
N VAL A 74 29.72 -24.49 -0.96
CA VAL A 74 30.04 -23.97 -2.29
C VAL A 74 28.82 -23.78 -3.18
N VAL A 75 27.63 -24.23 -2.75
CA VAL A 75 26.39 -23.95 -3.46
C VAL A 75 26.13 -22.44 -3.46
N LEU A 76 25.83 -21.88 -4.64
CA LEU A 76 25.59 -20.45 -4.77
C LEU A 76 24.63 -20.13 -5.91
N HIS A 77 23.60 -19.36 -5.59
CA HIS A 77 22.81 -18.55 -6.50
C HIS A 77 22.67 -17.14 -5.89
N ASP A 78 22.78 -16.11 -6.72
CA ASP A 78 22.60 -14.71 -6.31
C ASP A 78 21.63 -14.02 -7.28
N SER A 79 20.45 -13.64 -6.80
CA SER A 79 19.39 -13.07 -7.64
C SER A 79 19.74 -11.69 -8.23
N ARG A 80 20.79 -11.03 -7.71
CA ARG A 80 21.27 -9.71 -8.16
C ARG A 80 22.49 -9.79 -9.05
N ASP A 81 23.06 -10.97 -9.23
CA ASP A 81 24.14 -11.20 -10.16
C ASP A 81 23.57 -11.69 -11.49
N SER A 82 23.81 -10.91 -12.55
CA SER A 82 23.39 -11.24 -13.92
C SER A 82 23.94 -12.56 -14.46
N PHE A 83 25.00 -13.10 -13.85
CA PHE A 83 25.48 -14.44 -14.16
C PHE A 83 24.51 -15.52 -13.64
N TYR A 84 23.87 -15.30 -12.50
CA TYR A 84 22.98 -16.27 -11.86
C TYR A 84 21.49 -16.06 -12.19
N ARG A 85 21.08 -14.85 -12.56
CA ARG A 85 19.71 -14.52 -13.01
C ARG A 85 19.76 -13.52 -14.16
N ASN A 86 19.22 -13.87 -15.33
CA ASN A 86 19.26 -13.02 -16.51
C ASN A 86 17.90 -12.93 -17.24
N PRO A 87 17.37 -11.74 -17.58
CA PRO A 87 17.99 -10.43 -17.37
C PRO A 87 18.15 -10.10 -15.89
N GLY A 88 19.36 -9.68 -15.55
CA GLY A 88 19.77 -9.48 -14.18
C GLY A 88 19.60 -8.04 -13.73
N TRP A 89 19.70 -7.86 -12.42
CA TRP A 89 19.79 -6.55 -11.80
C TRP A 89 20.88 -5.68 -12.44
N GLY A 90 20.54 -4.45 -12.84
CA GLY A 90 21.52 -3.44 -13.29
C GLY A 90 22.16 -3.70 -14.66
N THR A 91 21.63 -4.61 -15.47
CA THR A 91 22.19 -5.01 -16.78
C THR A 91 22.05 -3.97 -17.89
N THR A 92 21.44 -2.80 -17.63
CA THR A 92 21.38 -1.69 -18.60
C THR A 92 21.78 -0.36 -17.96
N GLU A 93 22.83 0.28 -18.47
CA GLU A 93 23.17 1.65 -18.11
C GLU A 93 21.96 2.57 -18.36
N GLY A 94 21.43 3.15 -17.29
CA GLY A 94 20.62 4.37 -17.36
C GLY A 94 19.16 4.27 -16.93
N ILE A 95 18.48 3.13 -16.99
CA ILE A 95 16.99 3.12 -16.80
C ILE A 95 16.43 1.97 -15.93
N ASN A 96 16.96 0.73 -15.94
CA ASN A 96 16.40 -0.37 -15.14
C ASN A 96 17.42 -0.98 -14.18
N ARG A 97 17.32 -0.61 -12.89
CA ARG A 97 17.99 -1.28 -11.77
C ARG A 97 16.94 -2.08 -10.99
N THR A 98 16.19 -2.95 -11.66
CA THR A 98 15.16 -3.80 -11.05
C THR A 98 15.37 -5.24 -11.49
N GLY A 99 14.92 -6.21 -10.69
CA GLY A 99 14.89 -7.63 -11.03
C GLY A 99 13.58 -8.07 -11.69
N ALA A 100 12.56 -7.19 -11.68
CA ALA A 100 11.33 -7.35 -12.45
C ALA A 100 11.58 -7.20 -13.96
N VAL A 101 10.86 -7.96 -14.78
CA VAL A 101 11.07 -8.08 -16.23
C VAL A 101 9.74 -7.91 -17.00
N PRO A 102 9.74 -7.38 -18.23
CA PRO A 102 8.50 -7.25 -18.98
C PRO A 102 8.02 -8.61 -19.48
N VAL A 103 6.70 -8.81 -19.52
CA VAL A 103 6.06 -9.97 -20.16
C VAL A 103 6.57 -10.13 -21.59
N GLY A 104 6.82 -11.37 -21.99
CA GLY A 104 7.50 -11.76 -23.22
C GLY A 104 9.00 -11.97 -23.05
N THR A 105 9.54 -11.81 -21.84
CA THR A 105 10.97 -12.00 -21.53
C THR A 105 11.18 -13.24 -20.68
N ASP A 106 11.78 -14.27 -21.26
CA ASP A 106 12.18 -15.45 -20.50
C ASP A 106 13.33 -15.12 -19.53
N VAL A 107 13.39 -15.83 -18.40
CA VAL A 107 14.41 -15.61 -17.36
C VAL A 107 15.30 -16.85 -17.26
N SER A 108 16.58 -16.69 -17.61
CA SER A 108 17.59 -17.72 -17.32
C SER A 108 17.98 -17.65 -15.85
N ILE A 109 17.99 -18.81 -15.19
CA ILE A 109 18.37 -18.99 -13.80
C ILE A 109 19.51 -20.01 -13.74
N ARG A 110 20.58 -19.68 -13.02
CA ARG A 110 21.70 -20.58 -12.74
C ARG A 110 21.91 -20.79 -11.25
N ILE A 111 22.45 -21.95 -10.90
CA ILE A 111 23.03 -22.22 -9.58
C ILE A 111 24.33 -22.99 -9.75
N ARG A 112 25.31 -22.67 -8.90
CA ARG A 112 26.61 -23.34 -8.86
C ARG A 112 26.59 -24.44 -7.80
N THR A 113 27.19 -25.59 -8.08
CA THR A 113 27.51 -26.66 -7.11
C THR A 113 28.98 -27.07 -7.24
N LEU A 114 29.50 -27.88 -6.31
CA LEU A 114 30.79 -28.56 -6.51
C LEU A 114 30.66 -29.51 -7.73
N ALA A 115 31.70 -29.63 -8.53
CA ALA A 115 31.65 -30.48 -9.72
C ALA A 115 31.47 -31.96 -9.34
N SER A 116 30.52 -32.64 -9.98
CA SER A 116 30.16 -34.05 -9.74
C SER A 116 29.62 -34.39 -8.34
N ASP A 117 29.20 -33.38 -7.58
CA ASP A 117 28.66 -33.51 -6.20
C ASP A 117 27.15 -33.68 -6.16
N VAL A 118 26.45 -33.15 -7.17
CA VAL A 118 24.98 -33.17 -7.23
C VAL A 118 24.53 -33.95 -8.45
N GLU A 119 23.59 -34.88 -8.26
CA GLU A 119 23.04 -35.70 -9.34
C GLU A 119 21.96 -34.94 -10.14
N GLU A 120 21.14 -34.16 -9.44
CA GLU A 120 20.01 -33.46 -10.02
C GLU A 120 19.75 -32.12 -9.34
N VAL A 121 19.47 -31.10 -10.14
CA VAL A 121 18.96 -29.82 -9.66
C VAL A 121 17.64 -29.51 -10.38
N ARG A 122 16.63 -29.10 -9.62
CA ARG A 122 15.37 -28.54 -10.13
C ARG A 122 15.15 -27.17 -9.55
N ILE A 123 14.62 -26.27 -10.36
CA ILE A 123 13.96 -25.08 -9.83
C ILE A 123 12.50 -25.44 -9.50
N ARG A 124 12.05 -25.02 -8.34
CA ARG A 124 10.64 -24.98 -7.95
C ARG A 124 10.21 -23.53 -8.07
N TYR A 125 9.09 -23.26 -8.72
CA TYR A 125 8.48 -21.94 -8.67
C TYR A 125 6.96 -22.00 -8.49
N TRP A 126 6.43 -21.06 -7.71
CA TRP A 126 5.01 -20.77 -7.60
C TRP A 126 4.60 -19.77 -8.66
N ASP A 127 3.53 -20.07 -9.38
CA ASP A 127 2.85 -19.17 -10.32
C ASP A 127 1.73 -18.43 -9.57
N GLY A 128 1.85 -17.11 -9.45
CA GLY A 128 1.01 -16.26 -8.61
C GLY A 128 -0.41 -16.06 -9.13
N MET A 129 -0.63 -16.10 -10.45
CA MET A 129 -1.97 -16.00 -11.04
C MET A 129 -2.62 -17.37 -11.24
N ALA A 130 -1.86 -18.40 -11.57
CA ALA A 130 -2.43 -19.75 -11.71
C ALA A 130 -2.61 -20.47 -10.38
N GLU A 131 -1.97 -19.98 -9.31
CA GLU A 131 -1.90 -20.62 -7.99
C GLU A 131 -1.38 -22.06 -8.08
N THR A 132 -0.33 -22.26 -8.88
CA THR A 132 0.26 -23.59 -9.11
C THR A 132 1.74 -23.65 -8.76
N GLU A 133 2.15 -24.80 -8.25
CA GLU A 133 3.55 -25.14 -8.07
C GLU A 133 4.09 -25.85 -9.31
N ASN A 134 5.22 -25.36 -9.81
CA ASN A 134 5.84 -25.82 -11.04
C ASN A 134 7.32 -26.20 -10.79
N PHE A 135 7.81 -27.15 -11.59
CA PHE A 135 9.19 -27.64 -11.50
C PHE A 135 9.83 -27.67 -12.89
N ILE A 136 11.06 -27.16 -12.98
CA ILE A 136 11.88 -27.26 -14.20
C ILE A 136 13.20 -27.94 -13.81
N SER A 137 13.54 -29.03 -14.52
CA SER A 137 14.84 -29.68 -14.36
C SER A 137 15.94 -28.80 -14.96
N MET A 138 17.03 -28.61 -14.22
CA MET A 138 18.18 -27.84 -14.66
C MET A 138 19.22 -28.77 -15.29
N THR A 139 20.05 -28.22 -16.19
CA THR A 139 21.12 -28.96 -16.85
C THR A 139 22.47 -28.30 -16.61
N VAL A 140 23.53 -29.09 -16.42
CA VAL A 140 24.89 -28.55 -16.36
C VAL A 140 25.25 -27.96 -17.73
N THR A 141 25.53 -26.66 -17.76
CA THR A 141 25.91 -25.92 -18.98
C THR A 141 27.40 -25.74 -19.13
N SER A 142 28.12 -25.70 -18.00
CA SER A 142 29.57 -25.60 -17.94
C SER A 142 30.11 -26.20 -16.65
N THR A 143 31.36 -26.67 -16.71
CA THR A 143 32.13 -27.11 -15.55
C THR A 143 33.46 -26.37 -15.57
N GLU A 144 33.64 -25.43 -14.66
CA GLU A 144 34.79 -24.53 -14.62
C GLU A 144 35.25 -24.34 -13.17
N ASP A 145 36.57 -24.23 -12.97
CA ASP A 145 37.18 -24.01 -11.64
C ASP A 145 36.76 -24.99 -10.54
N GLY A 146 36.38 -26.21 -10.92
CA GLY A 146 35.93 -27.25 -9.97
C GLY A 146 34.45 -27.19 -9.61
N TYR A 147 33.65 -26.39 -10.33
CA TYR A 147 32.22 -26.24 -10.09
C TYR A 147 31.39 -26.65 -11.32
N ASP A 148 30.20 -27.20 -11.07
CA ASP A 148 29.16 -27.36 -12.09
C ASP A 148 28.20 -26.17 -12.02
N TYR A 149 27.88 -25.60 -13.19
CA TYR A 149 26.89 -24.54 -13.33
C TYR A 149 25.63 -25.09 -14.00
N TRP A 150 24.59 -25.26 -13.18
CA TRP A 150 23.29 -25.72 -13.59
C TRP A 150 22.47 -24.55 -14.09
N GLU A 151 21.81 -24.68 -15.24
CA GLU A 151 20.94 -23.65 -15.81
C GLU A 151 19.59 -24.23 -16.22
N CYS A 152 18.54 -23.42 -16.07
CA CYS A 152 17.27 -23.57 -16.76
C CYS A 152 16.71 -22.20 -17.17
N VAL A 153 15.65 -22.22 -17.97
CA VAL A 153 14.90 -21.02 -18.35
C VAL A 153 13.50 -21.12 -17.77
N ILE A 154 13.11 -20.14 -16.96
CA ILE A 154 11.70 -19.91 -16.59
C ILE A 154 11.06 -19.14 -17.75
N PRO A 155 10.05 -19.72 -18.44
CA PRO A 155 9.38 -19.05 -19.52
C PRO A 155 8.58 -17.86 -19.00
N SER A 156 8.49 -16.79 -19.80
CA SER A 156 7.58 -15.69 -19.49
C SER A 156 6.13 -16.20 -19.43
N PRO A 157 5.32 -15.75 -18.45
CA PRO A 157 3.88 -15.92 -18.49
C PRO A 157 3.28 -15.14 -19.68
N ALA A 158 2.02 -15.46 -20.02
CA ALA A 158 1.30 -14.82 -21.13
C ALA A 158 0.73 -13.44 -20.76
N ILE A 159 0.53 -13.20 -19.47
CA ILE A 159 0.02 -11.94 -18.88
C ILE A 159 0.92 -11.55 -17.70
N PRO A 160 0.84 -10.30 -17.21
CA PRO A 160 1.61 -9.87 -16.04
C PRO A 160 1.30 -10.73 -14.80
N ASP A 161 2.34 -11.08 -14.04
CA ASP A 161 2.27 -12.06 -12.95
C ASP A 161 3.47 -11.92 -11.98
N ASP A 162 3.40 -12.56 -10.82
CA ASP A 162 4.49 -12.71 -9.87
C ASP A 162 4.82 -14.18 -9.58
N PHE A 163 6.05 -14.58 -9.89
CA PHE A 163 6.56 -15.92 -9.59
C PHE A 163 7.47 -15.89 -8.36
N TYR A 164 7.47 -17.00 -7.61
CA TYR A 164 8.34 -17.17 -6.43
C TYR A 164 9.12 -18.47 -6.55
N TYR A 165 10.45 -18.44 -6.52
CA TYR A 165 11.27 -19.62 -6.80
C TYR A 165 12.32 -19.95 -5.73
N GLY A 166 12.71 -21.22 -5.72
CA GLY A 166 13.85 -21.77 -5.00
C GLY A 166 14.37 -23.05 -5.66
N PHE A 167 15.46 -23.62 -5.14
CA PHE A 167 16.12 -24.77 -5.75
C PHE A 167 15.97 -26.02 -4.90
N HIS A 168 15.79 -27.16 -5.57
CA HIS A 168 15.84 -28.50 -4.99
C HIS A 168 17.05 -29.22 -5.58
N LEU A 169 18.01 -29.59 -4.73
CA LEU A 169 19.24 -30.27 -5.09
C LEU A 169 19.19 -31.69 -4.55
N ARG A 170 19.53 -32.69 -5.37
CA ARG A 170 19.54 -34.09 -4.96
C ARG A 170 20.88 -34.74 -5.27
N ASP A 171 21.40 -35.45 -4.28
CA ASP A 171 22.43 -36.46 -4.45
C ASP A 171 21.97 -37.78 -3.81
N GLY A 172 21.72 -38.79 -4.65
CA GLY A 172 21.22 -40.10 -4.23
C GLY A 172 19.94 -40.00 -3.38
N THR A 173 20.03 -40.38 -2.10
CA THR A 173 18.91 -40.32 -1.15
C THR A 173 18.75 -38.98 -0.44
N ASN A 174 19.73 -38.08 -0.53
CA ASN A 174 19.69 -36.77 0.12
C ASN A 174 19.05 -35.73 -0.81
N THR A 175 18.18 -34.88 -0.26
CA THR A 175 17.60 -33.74 -0.97
C THR A 175 17.65 -32.52 -0.07
N ASP A 176 18.39 -31.52 -0.50
CA ASP A 176 18.51 -30.24 0.16
C ASP A 176 17.96 -29.12 -0.74
N TYR A 177 17.80 -27.96 -0.14
CA TYR A 177 17.12 -26.84 -0.76
C TYR A 177 17.95 -25.57 -0.68
N TYR A 178 17.79 -24.65 -1.63
CA TYR A 178 18.45 -23.36 -1.62
C TYR A 178 17.44 -22.24 -1.87
N TYR A 179 17.38 -21.27 -0.96
CA TYR A 179 16.41 -20.16 -0.93
C TYR A 179 17.11 -18.84 -0.55
N ASP A 180 16.39 -17.73 -0.59
CA ASP A 180 16.81 -16.47 0.03
C ASP A 180 17.15 -16.71 1.52
N ASP A 181 18.12 -15.98 2.08
CA ASP A 181 18.58 -16.20 3.44
C ASP A 181 17.85 -15.32 4.47
N ASN A 182 17.49 -14.10 4.09
CA ASN A 182 16.90 -13.09 4.97
C ASN A 182 15.70 -12.37 4.35
N ASN A 183 15.15 -12.91 3.26
CA ASN A 183 14.06 -12.29 2.52
C ASN A 183 14.47 -10.89 2.02
N ASP A 184 15.76 -10.75 1.71
CA ASP A 184 16.44 -9.51 1.37
C ASP A 184 17.19 -9.61 0.04
N GLY A 185 16.96 -10.68 -0.74
CA GLY A 185 17.46 -10.91 -2.10
C GLY A 185 18.98 -11.04 -2.20
N GLY A 186 19.47 -11.23 -3.42
CA GLY A 186 20.88 -11.52 -3.67
C GLY A 186 21.23 -12.97 -3.35
N ALA A 187 22.40 -13.21 -2.76
CA ALA A 187 22.91 -14.54 -2.43
C ALA A 187 22.06 -15.25 -1.38
N GLY A 188 21.72 -16.51 -1.62
CA GLY A 188 20.90 -17.33 -0.73
C GLY A 188 21.67 -18.22 0.25
N SER A 189 20.95 -19.14 0.87
CA SER A 189 21.47 -20.14 1.80
C SER A 189 20.86 -21.53 1.58
N MET A 190 21.60 -22.56 1.99
CA MET A 190 21.15 -23.95 1.99
C MET A 190 20.22 -24.25 3.18
N TYR A 191 19.25 -25.12 2.96
CA TYR A 191 18.28 -25.63 3.94
C TYR A 191 18.12 -27.14 3.78
N GLY A 192 18.04 -27.86 4.91
CA GLY A 192 17.72 -29.30 4.92
C GLY A 192 16.22 -29.60 4.88
N TYR A 193 15.39 -28.60 4.60
CA TYR A 193 13.94 -28.71 4.49
C TYR A 193 13.39 -27.66 3.53
N GLN A 194 12.25 -27.94 2.91
CA GLN A 194 11.56 -27.01 2.02
C GLN A 194 11.05 -25.78 2.79
N ASN A 195 11.48 -24.58 2.39
CA ASN A 195 11.21 -23.33 3.08
C ASN A 195 10.74 -22.24 2.10
N THR A 196 9.58 -22.44 1.47
CA THR A 196 9.02 -21.56 0.44
C THR A 196 8.71 -20.13 0.92
N ALA A 197 8.72 -19.89 2.24
CA ALA A 197 8.63 -18.54 2.81
C ALA A 197 9.87 -17.67 2.52
N GLN A 198 10.94 -18.27 1.99
CA GLN A 198 12.20 -17.63 1.58
C GLN A 198 12.40 -17.67 0.06
N ASP A 199 11.36 -17.90 -0.72
CA ASP A 199 11.49 -17.86 -2.18
C ASP A 199 11.88 -16.45 -2.67
N TRP A 200 12.72 -16.38 -3.70
CA TRP A 200 12.96 -15.14 -4.44
C TRP A 200 11.78 -14.82 -5.34
N GLY A 201 11.41 -13.54 -5.45
CA GLY A 201 10.38 -13.09 -6.38
C GLY A 201 10.92 -12.75 -7.77
N ILE A 202 10.10 -13.02 -8.79
CA ILE A 202 10.24 -12.55 -10.16
C ILE A 202 8.90 -11.94 -10.56
N VAL A 203 8.87 -10.62 -10.72
CA VAL A 203 7.69 -9.93 -11.25
C VAL A 203 7.81 -9.80 -12.76
N PHE A 204 6.80 -10.30 -13.47
CA PHE A 204 6.57 -10.09 -14.88
C PHE A 204 5.55 -8.97 -15.06
N TYR A 205 5.96 -7.84 -15.62
CA TYR A 205 5.11 -6.65 -15.71
C TYR A 205 4.67 -6.34 -17.14
N ASP A 206 3.57 -5.58 -17.29
CA ASP A 206 3.12 -5.09 -18.60
C ASP A 206 4.23 -4.21 -19.22
N PRO A 207 4.78 -4.54 -20.41
CA PRO A 207 5.81 -3.73 -21.05
C PRO A 207 5.38 -2.27 -21.32
N ASN A 208 4.08 -1.96 -21.35
CA ASN A 208 3.54 -0.61 -21.50
C ASN A 208 3.22 0.06 -20.16
N PHE A 209 3.54 -0.57 -19.03
CA PHE A 209 3.28 -0.01 -17.72
C PHE A 209 3.98 1.34 -17.58
N HIS A 210 3.19 2.36 -17.27
CA HIS A 210 3.62 3.70 -16.97
C HIS A 210 2.88 4.21 -15.73
N THR A 211 3.59 4.95 -14.87
CA THR A 211 3.02 5.69 -13.75
C THR A 211 3.22 7.20 -13.97
N PRO A 212 2.32 8.07 -13.48
CA PRO A 212 2.38 9.50 -13.76
C PRO A 212 3.72 10.15 -13.34
N ASP A 213 4.36 10.89 -14.25
CA ASP A 213 5.69 11.45 -14.00
C ASP A 213 5.71 12.52 -12.91
N TRP A 214 4.62 13.29 -12.78
CA TRP A 214 4.47 14.26 -11.71
C TRP A 214 4.53 13.58 -10.34
N HIS A 215 3.95 12.39 -10.20
CA HIS A 215 3.86 11.67 -8.94
C HIS A 215 5.24 11.23 -8.43
N LYS A 216 6.09 10.69 -9.31
CA LYS A 216 7.45 10.21 -9.00
C LYS A 216 8.40 11.27 -8.44
N SER A 217 8.10 12.54 -8.64
CA SER A 217 8.95 13.68 -8.27
C SER A 217 8.33 14.60 -7.22
N THR A 218 7.22 14.17 -6.63
CA THR A 218 6.42 14.99 -5.70
C THR A 218 6.66 14.61 -4.24
N VAL A 219 6.71 15.63 -3.37
CA VAL A 219 6.59 15.45 -1.92
C VAL A 219 5.12 15.55 -1.55
N GLY A 220 4.57 14.46 -1.01
CA GLY A 220 3.18 14.38 -0.55
C GLY A 220 2.99 14.82 0.91
N TYR A 221 1.79 15.28 1.24
CA TYR A 221 1.36 15.61 2.60
C TYR A 221 0.02 14.95 2.92
N GLN A 222 -0.03 14.12 3.96
CA GLN A 222 -1.28 13.51 4.41
C GLN A 222 -2.06 14.48 5.31
N ILE A 223 -3.34 14.67 5.05
CA ILE A 223 -4.26 15.47 5.85
C ILE A 223 -5.37 14.58 6.42
N PHE A 224 -5.43 14.51 7.75
CA PHE A 224 -6.62 14.08 8.47
C PHE A 224 -7.46 15.33 8.76
N THR A 225 -8.54 15.53 8.00
CA THR A 225 -9.22 16.83 7.85
C THR A 225 -9.67 17.43 9.18
N ASP A 226 -10.38 16.68 10.03
CA ASP A 226 -10.85 17.14 11.35
C ASP A 226 -9.72 17.63 12.27
N ARG A 227 -8.48 17.19 12.03
CA ARG A 227 -7.32 17.45 12.89
C ARG A 227 -6.30 18.41 12.27
N PHE A 228 -6.60 18.99 11.11
CA PHE A 228 -5.65 19.87 10.42
C PHE A 228 -5.81 21.34 10.80
N PHE A 229 -6.97 21.93 10.49
CA PHE A 229 -7.27 23.32 10.84
C PHE A 229 -8.77 23.58 10.75
N ASN A 230 -9.33 24.22 11.76
CA ASN A 230 -10.74 24.67 11.77
C ASN A 230 -10.83 26.03 11.07
N GLY A 231 -11.47 26.05 9.90
CA GLY A 231 -11.60 27.21 9.04
C GLY A 231 -13.00 27.82 9.03
N ASP A 232 -14.03 27.02 9.28
CA ASP A 232 -15.42 27.44 9.35
C ASP A 232 -16.12 26.87 10.60
N PRO A 233 -16.00 27.54 11.77
CA PRO A 233 -16.63 27.08 13.00
C PRO A 233 -18.16 26.96 12.95
N THR A 234 -18.81 27.41 11.86
CA THR A 234 -20.27 27.27 11.70
C THR A 234 -20.70 25.88 11.28
N ASN A 235 -19.77 25.08 10.72
CA ASN A 235 -20.02 23.69 10.39
C ASN A 235 -19.58 22.71 11.51
N ASP A 236 -18.89 23.16 12.56
CA ASP A 236 -18.53 22.30 13.71
C ASP A 236 -19.75 21.58 14.31
N PRO A 237 -19.59 20.35 14.85
CA PRO A 237 -20.62 19.76 15.70
C PRO A 237 -20.87 20.63 16.94
N ILE A 238 -22.11 20.59 17.45
CA ILE A 238 -22.56 21.26 18.68
C ILE A 238 -21.89 20.62 19.89
N GLY A 239 -21.82 19.28 19.91
CA GLY A 239 -21.07 18.52 20.90
C GLY A 239 -21.54 18.65 22.35
N ASP A 240 -22.84 18.81 22.60
CA ASP A 240 -23.40 18.85 23.96
C ASP A 240 -23.64 17.44 24.58
N GLY A 241 -23.21 16.39 23.88
CA GLY A 241 -23.36 14.98 24.26
C GLY A 241 -24.80 14.46 24.25
N ASN A 242 -25.78 15.28 23.85
CA ASN A 242 -27.22 14.97 23.91
C ASN A 242 -28.00 15.41 22.65
N SER A 243 -27.43 16.23 21.78
CA SER A 243 -27.96 16.69 20.49
C SER A 243 -27.51 15.74 19.39
N GLY A 244 -28.45 15.17 18.64
CA GLY A 244 -28.29 14.12 17.61
C GLY A 244 -27.54 14.52 16.34
N ASP A 245 -26.45 15.27 16.47
CA ASP A 245 -25.78 16.00 15.40
C ASP A 245 -25.17 15.02 14.39
N ILE A 246 -24.54 13.97 14.92
CA ILE A 246 -24.34 12.67 14.27
C ILE A 246 -24.59 11.61 15.35
N THR A 247 -25.36 10.58 15.01
CA THR A 247 -25.45 9.38 15.85
C THR A 247 -24.45 8.36 15.30
N TRP A 248 -23.37 8.12 16.03
CA TRP A 248 -22.48 6.99 15.77
C TRP A 248 -22.92 5.81 16.64
N PHE A 249 -22.80 4.61 16.08
CA PHE A 249 -23.04 3.37 16.81
C PHE A 249 -21.71 2.67 16.97
N GLU A 250 -21.33 2.44 18.23
CA GLU A 250 -20.21 1.56 18.55
C GLU A 250 -20.57 0.14 18.13
N TRP A 251 -19.57 -0.61 17.70
CA TRP A 251 -19.76 -2.00 17.30
C TRP A 251 -20.13 -2.87 18.51
N ASP A 252 -20.84 -3.97 18.28
CA ASP A 252 -21.05 -4.98 19.32
C ASP A 252 -19.71 -5.65 19.66
N ASP A 253 -19.18 -5.41 20.85
CA ASP A 253 -18.04 -6.17 21.37
C ASP A 253 -18.47 -7.38 22.22
N GLY A 254 -19.78 -7.61 22.37
CA GLY A 254 -20.35 -8.66 23.21
C GLY A 254 -20.17 -8.45 24.72
N GLU A 255 -19.50 -7.37 25.14
CA GLU A 255 -19.21 -7.01 26.52
C GLU A 255 -20.00 -5.78 26.99
N HIS A 256 -20.40 -4.89 26.08
CA HIS A 256 -21.13 -3.66 26.34
C HIS A 256 -22.52 -3.62 25.67
N GLU A 257 -23.48 -2.95 26.31
CA GLU A 257 -24.80 -2.69 25.74
C GLU A 257 -24.66 -1.63 24.64
N PHE A 258 -24.85 -1.99 23.37
CA PHE A 258 -24.78 -1.13 22.16
C PHE A 258 -25.02 0.37 22.43
N PRO A 259 -23.98 1.15 22.75
CA PRO A 259 -24.21 2.53 23.14
C PRO A 259 -24.38 3.36 21.87
N ARG A 260 -25.51 4.07 21.80
CA ARG A 260 -25.58 5.26 20.96
C ARG A 260 -24.55 6.24 21.46
N VAL A 261 -23.62 6.65 20.59
CA VAL A 261 -22.66 7.69 20.93
C VAL A 261 -22.86 8.85 19.97
N TYR A 262 -23.08 10.03 20.54
CA TYR A 262 -23.19 11.24 19.75
C TYR A 262 -21.79 11.78 19.42
N ALA A 263 -21.70 12.52 18.32
CA ALA A 263 -20.50 13.30 18.01
C ALA A 263 -20.12 14.20 19.20
N GLU A 264 -18.88 14.07 19.67
CA GLU A 264 -18.34 14.87 20.76
C GLU A 264 -17.48 16.01 20.19
N LYS A 265 -17.86 17.27 20.44
CA LYS A 265 -16.99 18.40 20.11
C LYS A 265 -15.85 18.49 21.11
N LYS A 266 -14.62 18.50 20.62
CA LYS A 266 -13.40 18.70 21.40
C LYS A 266 -12.76 20.05 21.10
N ASN A 267 -12.08 20.60 22.11
CA ASN A 267 -11.22 21.77 21.89
C ASN A 267 -9.81 21.33 21.53
N TRP A 268 -9.14 22.11 20.68
CA TRP A 268 -7.72 21.92 20.37
C TRP A 268 -6.86 21.84 21.63
N GLY A 269 -6.07 20.76 21.73
CA GLY A 269 -5.21 20.47 22.88
C GLY A 269 -5.84 19.53 23.92
N GLU A 270 -7.12 19.18 23.79
CA GLU A 270 -7.72 18.08 24.54
C GLU A 270 -7.24 16.72 24.00
N ASN A 271 -7.31 15.70 24.87
CA ASN A 271 -7.01 14.33 24.44
C ASN A 271 -8.20 13.77 23.65
N PRO A 272 -7.92 13.03 22.56
CA PRO A 272 -8.98 12.37 21.82
C PRO A 272 -9.64 11.27 22.67
N THR A 273 -10.93 11.05 22.46
CA THR A 273 -11.76 10.10 23.22
C THR A 273 -12.19 8.88 22.43
N GLY A 274 -12.11 8.88 21.09
CA GLY A 274 -12.51 7.74 20.27
C GLY A 274 -12.72 8.10 18.80
N GLY A 275 -13.48 7.27 18.08
CA GLY A 275 -13.86 7.50 16.66
C GLY A 275 -14.97 8.53 16.45
N ASN A 276 -15.57 9.04 17.52
CA ASN A 276 -16.73 9.92 17.49
C ASN A 276 -16.43 11.36 17.96
N ASP A 277 -15.17 11.73 18.16
CA ASP A 277 -14.78 13.07 18.58
C ASP A 277 -14.32 13.96 17.40
N PHE A 278 -14.69 15.23 17.45
CA PHE A 278 -14.49 16.19 16.38
C PHE A 278 -13.88 17.49 16.90
N PHE A 279 -12.77 17.90 16.30
CA PHE A 279 -12.04 19.14 16.63
C PHE A 279 -12.41 20.30 15.69
N GLY A 280 -13.22 20.00 14.65
CA GLY A 280 -13.79 20.98 13.73
C GLY A 280 -12.84 21.34 12.60
N GLY A 281 -11.84 20.53 12.30
CA GLY A 281 -11.04 20.73 11.09
C GLY A 281 -11.86 20.48 9.83
N ASP A 282 -11.68 21.30 8.80
CA ASP A 282 -12.55 21.31 7.62
C ASP A 282 -11.81 21.75 6.34
N LEU A 283 -12.48 21.63 5.19
CA LEU A 283 -11.89 21.99 3.88
C LEU A 283 -11.60 23.50 3.75
N SER A 284 -12.43 24.36 4.36
CA SER A 284 -12.16 25.80 4.41
C SER A 284 -10.89 26.11 5.22
N GLY A 285 -10.59 25.27 6.20
CA GLY A 285 -9.37 25.34 6.98
C GLY A 285 -8.14 24.95 6.16
N VAL A 286 -8.26 23.96 5.27
CA VAL A 286 -7.21 23.61 4.31
C VAL A 286 -6.96 24.78 3.36
N ILE A 287 -8.01 25.39 2.82
CA ILE A 287 -7.92 26.60 1.98
C ILE A 287 -7.14 27.71 2.70
N GLN A 288 -7.46 27.97 3.97
CA GLN A 288 -6.77 28.98 4.77
C GLN A 288 -5.29 28.65 5.09
N LYS A 289 -4.86 27.41 4.84
CA LYS A 289 -3.49 26.93 5.06
C LYS A 289 -2.74 26.63 3.78
N GLU A 290 -3.26 26.99 2.61
CA GLU A 290 -2.57 26.88 1.33
C GLU A 290 -1.18 27.50 1.36
N ASP A 291 -1.04 28.71 1.92
CA ASP A 291 0.27 29.37 2.08
C ASP A 291 1.24 28.52 2.91
N TYR A 292 0.77 27.85 3.97
CA TYR A 292 1.61 26.96 4.77
C TYR A 292 2.08 25.74 3.95
N LEU A 293 1.16 25.13 3.20
CA LEU A 293 1.44 23.95 2.38
C LEU A 293 2.41 24.30 1.24
N ASN A 294 2.17 25.41 0.53
CA ASN A 294 3.04 25.90 -0.53
C ASN A 294 4.43 26.28 0.01
N ASN A 295 4.52 26.96 1.16
CA ASN A 295 5.81 27.28 1.79
C ASN A 295 6.59 26.03 2.23
N LEU A 296 5.91 24.92 2.52
CA LEU A 296 6.54 23.63 2.80
C LEU A 296 7.07 22.95 1.52
N GLY A 297 6.63 23.39 0.34
CA GLY A 297 7.06 22.84 -0.96
C GLY A 297 6.40 21.51 -1.32
N ILE A 298 5.21 21.24 -0.79
CA ILE A 298 4.48 20.02 -1.13
C ILE A 298 3.90 20.15 -2.54
N GLY A 299 3.79 19.03 -3.27
CA GLY A 299 3.17 18.99 -4.60
C GLY A 299 1.95 18.07 -4.67
N MET A 300 1.59 17.42 -3.56
CA MET A 300 0.43 16.54 -3.48
C MET A 300 -0.12 16.51 -2.05
N ILE A 301 -1.45 16.48 -1.93
CA ILE A 301 -2.16 16.20 -0.69
C ILE A 301 -2.90 14.88 -0.84
N TRP A 302 -2.73 13.99 0.13
CA TRP A 302 -3.62 12.86 0.34
C TRP A 302 -4.52 13.19 1.50
N PHE A 303 -5.81 13.31 1.23
CA PHE A 303 -6.81 13.40 2.29
C PHE A 303 -7.14 12.01 2.76
N ASN A 304 -7.22 11.81 4.07
CA ASN A 304 -8.06 10.75 4.62
C ASN A 304 -9.52 10.94 4.15
N PRO A 305 -10.39 9.93 4.25
CA PRO A 305 -11.72 10.00 3.69
C PRO A 305 -12.49 11.28 4.08
N ILE A 306 -13.01 11.97 3.05
CA ILE A 306 -13.78 13.21 3.20
C ILE A 306 -15.28 13.01 2.89
N SER A 307 -15.66 11.78 2.56
CA SER A 307 -17.04 11.40 2.26
C SER A 307 -17.95 11.57 3.47
N GLU A 308 -19.26 11.67 3.23
CA GLU A 308 -20.25 11.67 4.30
C GLU A 308 -20.13 10.40 5.14
N SER A 309 -19.97 10.56 6.46
CA SER A 309 -19.69 9.49 7.41
C SER A 309 -20.17 9.87 8.82
N PRO A 310 -20.52 8.92 9.70
CA PRO A 310 -20.87 9.22 11.08
C PRO A 310 -19.66 9.31 12.03
N ASP A 311 -18.45 9.03 11.56
CA ASP A 311 -17.25 9.03 12.39
C ASP A 311 -16.26 10.13 11.96
N ASN A 312 -15.24 10.35 12.80
CA ASN A 312 -14.23 11.38 12.57
C ASN A 312 -13.18 10.99 11.54
N HIS A 313 -13.07 9.70 11.20
CA HIS A 313 -12.03 9.18 10.32
C HIS A 313 -12.51 9.02 8.87
N GLY A 314 -13.82 8.95 8.66
CA GLY A 314 -14.51 8.88 7.38
C GLY A 314 -14.53 7.49 6.73
N TYR A 315 -14.15 6.42 7.46
CA TYR A 315 -14.11 5.05 6.89
C TYR A 315 -15.47 4.35 6.93
N SER A 316 -16.42 4.79 7.76
CA SER A 316 -17.80 4.33 7.64
C SER A 316 -18.54 5.24 6.65
N VAL A 317 -18.49 4.93 5.35
CA VAL A 317 -19.07 5.83 4.33
C VAL A 317 -20.59 5.69 4.23
N ASN A 318 -21.30 6.79 4.44
CA ASN A 318 -22.74 6.88 4.21
C ASN A 318 -23.06 7.09 2.73
N ASN A 319 -22.35 8.01 2.07
CA ASN A 319 -22.49 8.32 0.65
C ASN A 319 -21.17 8.76 0.01
N TYR A 320 -20.77 7.98 -0.99
CA TYR A 320 -19.49 8.02 -1.71
C TYR A 320 -19.26 9.25 -2.61
N THR A 321 -20.33 9.98 -2.94
CA THR A 321 -20.31 11.16 -3.83
C THR A 321 -20.75 12.43 -3.09
N SER A 322 -20.62 12.42 -1.77
CA SER A 322 -21.01 13.49 -0.88
C SER A 322 -19.85 13.84 0.03
N ILE A 323 -19.75 15.10 0.45
CA ILE A 323 -18.76 15.56 1.43
C ILE A 323 -19.36 15.45 2.83
N GLN A 324 -18.54 15.06 3.81
CA GLN A 324 -18.85 15.15 5.23
C GLN A 324 -19.36 16.55 5.58
N PRO A 325 -20.60 16.69 6.08
CA PRO A 325 -21.18 17.99 6.44
C PRO A 325 -20.27 18.90 7.29
N TYR A 326 -19.52 18.31 8.23
CA TYR A 326 -18.56 19.03 9.09
C TYR A 326 -17.29 19.49 8.37
N TYR A 327 -16.98 18.93 7.20
CA TYR A 327 -15.86 19.38 6.38
C TYR A 327 -16.29 20.40 5.33
N GLY A 328 -17.58 20.45 5.01
CA GLY A 328 -18.17 21.31 3.97
C GLY A 328 -19.15 22.34 4.53
N LYS A 329 -20.41 22.27 4.09
CA LYS A 329 -21.48 23.22 4.43
C LYS A 329 -22.70 22.49 4.99
N ILE A 330 -23.26 23.06 6.05
CA ILE A 330 -24.52 22.63 6.66
C ILE A 330 -25.65 23.55 6.22
N ALA A 331 -26.76 22.99 5.76
CA ALA A 331 -27.94 23.74 5.34
C ALA A 331 -28.76 24.20 6.56
N ALA A 332 -29.01 23.27 7.48
CA ALA A 332 -29.82 23.50 8.67
C ALA A 332 -29.51 22.45 9.74
N ARG A 333 -29.99 22.72 10.96
CA ARG A 333 -30.09 21.72 12.02
C ARG A 333 -31.55 21.59 12.45
N ASP A 334 -32.13 20.41 12.35
CA ASP A 334 -33.50 20.13 12.82
C ASP A 334 -33.44 19.21 14.04
N ASN A 335 -33.93 19.64 15.20
CA ASN A 335 -33.85 18.86 16.46
C ASN A 335 -32.45 18.31 16.80
N GLY A 336 -31.41 19.08 16.45
CA GLY A 336 -30.02 18.68 16.66
C GLY A 336 -29.49 17.73 15.60
N ILE A 337 -30.09 17.66 14.41
CA ILE A 337 -29.71 16.77 13.31
C ILE A 337 -29.09 17.60 12.20
N VAL A 338 -27.95 17.18 11.65
CA VAL A 338 -27.33 17.88 10.52
C VAL A 338 -28.04 17.59 9.21
N ILE A 339 -28.54 18.64 8.57
CA ILE A 339 -29.00 18.59 7.17
C ILE A 339 -27.85 19.11 6.31
N SER A 340 -27.23 18.21 5.55
CA SER A 340 -26.12 18.56 4.67
C SER A 340 -26.54 19.53 3.56
N ASN A 341 -25.67 20.48 3.22
CA ASN A 341 -25.72 21.20 1.96
C ASN A 341 -24.67 20.60 1.01
N GLN A 342 -24.98 19.48 0.37
CA GLN A 342 -24.00 18.79 -0.49
C GLN A 342 -23.54 19.65 -1.67
N ASN A 343 -24.42 20.40 -2.32
CA ASN A 343 -24.03 21.36 -3.38
C ASN A 343 -23.08 22.44 -2.85
N GLY A 344 -23.35 23.01 -1.68
CA GLY A 344 -22.46 23.99 -1.05
C GLY A 344 -21.14 23.38 -0.58
N SER A 345 -21.15 22.11 -0.17
CA SER A 345 -19.94 21.39 0.24
C SER A 345 -19.05 21.07 -0.96
N LEU A 346 -19.63 20.62 -2.08
CA LEU A 346 -18.92 20.43 -3.34
C LEU A 346 -18.35 21.75 -3.87
N GLN A 347 -19.06 22.87 -3.74
CA GLN A 347 -18.50 24.19 -4.08
C GLN A 347 -17.27 24.56 -3.24
N VAL A 348 -17.22 24.17 -1.96
CA VAL A 348 -16.02 24.37 -1.12
C VAL A 348 -14.88 23.46 -1.61
N PHE A 349 -15.18 22.21 -1.96
CA PHE A 349 -14.20 21.28 -2.51
C PHE A 349 -13.65 21.77 -3.85
N ASP A 350 -14.51 22.19 -4.77
CA ASP A 350 -14.11 22.74 -6.07
C ASP A 350 -13.22 23.98 -5.91
N GLN A 351 -13.56 24.87 -4.97
CA GLN A 351 -12.72 26.02 -4.66
C GLN A 351 -11.35 25.62 -4.12
N LEU A 352 -11.29 24.61 -3.24
CA LEU A 352 -10.04 24.05 -2.75
C LEU A 352 -9.22 23.46 -3.89
N GLN A 353 -9.84 22.68 -4.77
CA GLN A 353 -9.20 22.07 -5.93
C GLN A 353 -8.62 23.14 -6.87
N GLU A 354 -9.38 24.17 -7.22
CA GLU A 354 -8.93 25.29 -8.07
C GLU A 354 -7.71 26.00 -7.47
N ASN A 355 -7.71 26.21 -6.15
CA ASN A 355 -6.62 26.89 -5.45
C ASN A 355 -5.35 26.01 -5.41
N LEU A 356 -5.49 24.73 -5.07
CA LEU A 356 -4.39 23.78 -5.03
C LEU A 356 -3.80 23.55 -6.42
N GLU A 357 -4.63 23.39 -7.45
CA GLU A 357 -4.18 23.29 -8.84
C GLU A 357 -3.39 24.53 -9.26
N SER A 358 -3.88 25.73 -8.92
CA SER A 358 -3.18 27.00 -9.19
C SER A 358 -1.82 27.10 -8.47
N ALA A 359 -1.67 26.42 -7.34
CA ALA A 359 -0.41 26.28 -6.60
C ALA A 359 0.47 25.11 -7.08
N GLY A 360 0.00 24.31 -8.05
CA GLY A 360 0.69 23.12 -8.52
C GLY A 360 0.65 21.94 -7.54
N ILE A 361 -0.34 21.91 -6.65
CA ILE A 361 -0.55 20.86 -5.65
C ILE A 361 -1.67 19.94 -6.15
N LYS A 362 -1.37 18.65 -6.23
CA LYS A 362 -2.27 17.58 -6.68
C LYS A 362 -3.10 17.02 -5.53
N VAL A 363 -4.32 16.57 -5.80
CA VAL A 363 -5.21 16.02 -4.77
C VAL A 363 -5.45 14.53 -4.98
N ILE A 364 -5.21 13.74 -3.92
CA ILE A 364 -5.51 12.32 -3.86
C ILE A 364 -6.68 12.08 -2.93
N TYR A 365 -7.69 11.39 -3.44
CA TYR A 365 -8.90 11.01 -2.72
C TYR A 365 -8.78 9.60 -2.12
N ASP A 366 -9.29 9.39 -0.90
CA ASP A 366 -9.30 8.09 -0.23
C ASP A 366 -10.58 7.31 -0.51
N THR A 367 -10.46 6.13 -1.14
CA THR A 367 -11.60 5.32 -1.57
C THR A 367 -11.83 4.16 -0.62
N VAL A 368 -12.97 4.18 0.07
CA VAL A 368 -13.36 3.16 1.07
C VAL A 368 -14.47 2.29 0.51
N ILE A 369 -14.18 1.52 -0.53
CA ILE A 369 -15.20 0.72 -1.25
C ILE A 369 -15.27 -0.74 -0.78
N ASN A 370 -14.49 -1.12 0.24
CA ASN A 370 -14.56 -2.46 0.83
C ASN A 370 -15.83 -2.67 1.66
N HIS A 371 -16.27 -1.63 2.36
CA HIS A 371 -17.41 -1.64 3.26
C HIS A 371 -18.13 -0.31 3.21
N ALA A 372 -19.42 -0.32 3.53
CA ALA A 372 -20.21 0.88 3.74
C ALA A 372 -20.41 1.12 5.24
N SER A 373 -20.87 2.30 5.62
CA SER A 373 -21.48 2.52 6.94
C SER A 373 -22.78 1.72 7.06
N ALA A 374 -23.08 1.22 8.25
CA ALA A 374 -24.40 0.68 8.57
C ALA A 374 -25.52 1.73 8.45
N GLN A 375 -25.20 3.03 8.38
CA GLN A 375 -26.13 4.14 8.09
C GLN A 375 -26.13 4.59 6.63
N SER A 376 -25.36 3.94 5.75
CA SER A 376 -25.36 4.25 4.33
C SER A 376 -26.74 4.07 3.73
N PHE A 377 -27.06 4.87 2.70
CA PHE A 377 -28.26 4.69 1.88
C PHE A 377 -28.38 3.27 1.32
N MET A 378 -27.24 2.58 1.11
CA MET A 378 -27.19 1.20 0.63
C MET A 378 -27.64 0.21 1.71
N PHE A 379 -27.40 0.48 3.01
CA PHE A 379 -27.61 -0.48 4.09
C PHE A 379 -28.78 -0.12 5.02
N GLN A 380 -28.80 1.09 5.58
CA GLN A 380 -29.86 1.63 6.46
C GLN A 380 -30.26 0.75 7.65
N ARG A 381 -29.30 0.38 8.50
CA ARG A 381 -29.58 -0.38 9.75
C ARG A 381 -30.36 0.41 10.79
N PHE A 382 -30.12 1.72 10.85
CA PHE A 382 -30.61 2.56 11.94
C PHE A 382 -31.67 3.55 11.43
N ASP A 383 -32.90 3.07 11.27
CA ASP A 383 -34.04 3.92 10.92
C ASP A 383 -34.66 4.59 12.16
N THR A 384 -35.55 5.56 11.92
CA THR A 384 -36.25 6.29 13.00
C THR A 384 -37.29 5.44 13.74
N SER A 385 -37.72 4.30 13.17
CA SER A 385 -38.84 3.50 13.67
C SER A 385 -38.42 2.57 14.82
N ASP A 386 -37.23 1.99 14.71
CA ASP A 386 -36.63 1.12 15.72
C ASP A 386 -35.63 1.86 16.62
N HIS A 387 -35.15 3.04 16.21
CA HIS A 387 -34.18 3.82 16.96
C HIS A 387 -34.64 5.28 17.21
N PRO A 388 -35.47 5.54 18.23
CA PRO A 388 -35.95 6.88 18.57
C PRO A 388 -34.79 7.87 18.78
N GLY A 389 -34.64 8.90 17.93
CA GLY A 389 -33.54 9.88 18.00
C GLY A 389 -32.36 9.62 17.04
N VAL A 390 -32.40 8.53 16.27
CA VAL A 390 -31.61 8.41 15.04
C VAL A 390 -32.36 9.10 13.93
N VAL A 391 -31.60 9.61 12.96
CA VAL A 391 -32.17 10.17 11.75
C VAL A 391 -31.83 9.27 10.61
N ASP A 392 -32.89 8.90 9.94
CA ASP A 392 -32.81 8.39 8.61
C ASP A 392 -32.30 9.51 7.68
N LEU A 393 -31.04 9.41 7.27
CA LEU A 393 -30.40 10.33 6.32
C LEU A 393 -30.99 10.19 4.91
N TYR A 394 -31.66 9.07 4.62
CA TYR A 394 -32.11 8.66 3.30
C TYR A 394 -33.56 8.14 3.32
N PRO A 395 -34.55 8.89 3.85
CA PRO A 395 -35.89 8.39 4.17
C PRO A 395 -36.75 8.00 2.96
N ASP A 396 -36.32 8.35 1.76
CA ASP A 396 -36.97 7.99 0.50
C ASP A 396 -36.33 6.76 -0.16
N ILE A 397 -35.30 6.18 0.46
CA ILE A 397 -34.54 5.02 -0.02
C ILE A 397 -34.82 3.86 0.93
N VAL A 398 -34.90 2.64 0.41
CA VAL A 398 -34.98 1.42 1.25
C VAL A 398 -33.65 0.68 1.14
N GLY A 399 -32.87 0.65 2.21
CA GLY A 399 -31.57 -0.02 2.29
C GLY A 399 -31.67 -1.54 2.41
N ALA A 400 -30.53 -2.20 2.23
CA ALA A 400 -30.41 -3.66 2.26
C ALA A 400 -30.91 -4.28 3.58
N TYR A 401 -30.65 -3.63 4.72
CA TYR A 401 -31.01 -4.13 6.05
C TYR A 401 -32.52 -4.06 6.31
N GLU A 402 -33.22 -3.10 5.71
CA GLU A 402 -34.64 -2.86 5.98
C GLU A 402 -35.55 -3.86 5.28
N ASN A 403 -35.17 -4.30 4.07
CA ASN A 403 -36.04 -5.14 3.24
C ASN A 403 -35.23 -6.00 2.25
N PRO A 404 -35.46 -7.32 2.18
CA PRO A 404 -34.85 -8.18 1.15
C PRO A 404 -35.26 -7.85 -0.29
N GLY A 405 -36.29 -7.03 -0.49
CA GLY A 405 -36.68 -6.47 -1.79
C GLY A 405 -35.98 -5.15 -2.15
N SER A 406 -35.06 -4.66 -1.31
CA SER A 406 -34.23 -3.49 -1.62
C SER A 406 -33.37 -3.75 -2.87
N PRO A 407 -33.17 -2.74 -3.75
CA PRO A 407 -32.23 -2.86 -4.86
C PRO A 407 -30.77 -3.06 -4.42
N TYR A 408 -30.45 -2.80 -3.15
CA TYR A 408 -29.11 -2.94 -2.57
C TYR A 408 -28.94 -4.24 -1.78
N TYR A 409 -29.96 -5.09 -1.68
CA TYR A 409 -29.90 -6.31 -0.85
C TYR A 409 -28.76 -7.25 -1.26
N HIS A 410 -28.49 -7.36 -2.56
CA HIS A 410 -27.44 -8.20 -3.13
C HIS A 410 -26.04 -7.56 -3.05
N ASP A 411 -25.94 -6.30 -2.63
CA ASP A 411 -24.66 -5.62 -2.41
C ASP A 411 -24.03 -6.03 -1.07
N PHE A 412 -24.73 -6.80 -0.23
CA PHE A 412 -24.29 -7.23 1.09
C PHE A 412 -24.61 -8.71 1.36
N LYS A 413 -23.87 -9.32 2.29
CA LYS A 413 -24.02 -10.75 2.61
C LYS A 413 -24.76 -10.94 3.93
N PHE A 414 -25.99 -11.44 3.88
CA PHE A 414 -26.72 -11.83 5.09
C PHE A 414 -26.64 -13.35 5.33
N TYR A 415 -26.16 -13.75 6.51
CA TYR A 415 -26.22 -15.13 7.00
C TYR A 415 -27.61 -15.44 7.59
N THR A 416 -28.12 -14.52 8.42
CA THR A 416 -29.49 -14.54 8.94
C THR A 416 -30.06 -13.12 8.94
N PHE A 417 -30.95 -12.83 7.99
CA PHE A 417 -31.53 -11.50 7.84
C PHE A 417 -32.40 -11.07 9.06
N PRO A 418 -32.33 -9.79 9.50
CA PRO A 418 -31.40 -8.76 9.05
C PRO A 418 -30.11 -8.68 9.89
N ASN A 419 -30.05 -9.31 11.07
CA ASN A 419 -29.06 -8.99 12.10
C ASN A 419 -27.69 -9.68 11.95
N ASP A 420 -27.60 -10.74 11.15
CA ASP A 420 -26.37 -11.53 10.99
C ASP A 420 -25.91 -11.43 9.54
N TYR A 421 -24.85 -10.66 9.32
CA TYR A 421 -24.29 -10.32 8.02
C TYR A 421 -22.78 -10.16 8.09
N ASP A 422 -22.15 -10.15 6.92
CA ASP A 422 -20.71 -9.96 6.81
C ASP A 422 -20.33 -8.50 7.03
N ALA A 423 -19.32 -8.29 7.87
CA ALA A 423 -18.85 -6.98 8.25
C ALA A 423 -17.32 -7.00 8.42
N TRP A 424 -16.67 -5.88 8.12
CA TRP A 424 -15.22 -5.84 8.11
C TRP A 424 -14.67 -6.12 9.50
N TRP A 425 -13.94 -7.23 9.65
CA TRP A 425 -13.41 -7.73 10.93
C TRP A 425 -14.47 -7.94 12.02
N GLY A 426 -15.74 -8.09 11.64
CA GLY A 426 -16.85 -8.26 12.56
C GLY A 426 -17.39 -6.95 13.17
N PHE A 427 -16.89 -5.79 12.74
CA PHE A 427 -17.43 -4.50 13.15
C PHE A 427 -18.78 -4.25 12.47
N ASP A 428 -19.87 -4.55 13.18
CA ASP A 428 -21.23 -4.55 12.64
C ASP A 428 -21.77 -3.14 12.26
N ASN A 429 -21.01 -2.08 12.51
CA ASN A 429 -21.27 -0.75 11.99
C ASN A 429 -20.67 -0.49 10.59
N ILE A 430 -19.90 -1.43 10.03
CA ILE A 430 -19.29 -1.36 8.69
C ILE A 430 -19.49 -2.65 7.88
N PRO A 431 -20.71 -2.91 7.37
CA PRO A 431 -21.01 -4.09 6.54
C PRO A 431 -20.15 -4.13 5.26
N THR A 432 -19.62 -5.31 4.94
CA THR A 432 -18.77 -5.55 3.76
C THR A 432 -19.61 -5.56 2.49
N ILE A 433 -19.12 -4.89 1.44
CA ILE A 433 -19.79 -4.84 0.13
C ILE A 433 -19.39 -6.05 -0.72
N ILE A 434 -20.35 -6.65 -1.41
CA ILE A 434 -20.14 -7.75 -2.37
C ILE A 434 -20.19 -7.23 -3.80
N TYR A 435 -19.25 -7.71 -4.61
CA TYR A 435 -19.14 -7.39 -6.03
C TYR A 435 -19.29 -8.60 -6.97
N ASP A 436 -19.20 -9.85 -6.47
CA ASP A 436 -19.34 -11.06 -7.31
C ASP A 436 -20.76 -11.62 -7.42
N ASP A 437 -21.74 -11.09 -6.69
CA ASP A 437 -23.15 -11.43 -6.93
C ASP A 437 -23.60 -10.79 -8.25
N PRO A 438 -24.07 -11.57 -9.25
CA PRO A 438 -24.53 -11.02 -10.53
C PRO A 438 -25.78 -10.12 -10.41
N ASN A 439 -26.43 -10.06 -9.25
CA ASN A 439 -27.54 -9.15 -8.95
C ASN A 439 -27.10 -7.96 -8.08
N SER A 440 -25.83 -7.91 -7.66
CA SER A 440 -25.25 -6.73 -7.00
C SER A 440 -25.18 -5.58 -8.00
N ASN A 441 -25.54 -4.39 -7.54
CA ASN A 441 -25.37 -3.14 -8.26
C ASN A 441 -24.13 -2.37 -7.77
N ALA A 442 -23.43 -2.87 -6.75
CA ALA A 442 -22.30 -2.17 -6.13
C ALA A 442 -21.17 -1.86 -7.11
N GLU A 443 -20.85 -2.78 -8.03
CA GLU A 443 -19.78 -2.57 -9.02
C GLU A 443 -20.13 -1.42 -9.97
N GLU A 444 -21.36 -1.37 -10.49
CA GLU A 444 -21.83 -0.28 -11.35
C GLU A 444 -21.88 1.04 -10.57
N LEU A 445 -22.40 1.01 -9.35
CA LEU A 445 -22.57 2.19 -8.51
C LEU A 445 -21.26 2.81 -8.05
N LEU A 446 -20.25 2.00 -7.71
CA LEU A 446 -19.02 2.47 -7.07
C LEU A 446 -17.82 2.49 -8.01
N VAL A 447 -17.81 1.64 -9.04
CA VAL A 447 -16.65 1.45 -9.91
C VAL A 447 -16.95 1.80 -11.36
N THR A 448 -17.82 1.05 -12.04
CA THR A 448 -17.90 1.01 -13.52
C THR A 448 -18.88 1.99 -14.14
N GLY A 449 -19.86 2.51 -13.40
CA GLY A 449 -20.89 3.40 -13.93
C GLY A 449 -20.40 4.81 -14.26
N ASP A 450 -21.13 5.50 -15.15
CA ASP A 450 -20.84 6.89 -15.56
C ASP A 450 -20.94 7.92 -14.41
N SER A 451 -21.56 7.52 -13.29
CA SER A 451 -21.67 8.31 -12.06
C SER A 451 -21.02 7.62 -10.87
N SER A 452 -20.11 6.67 -11.13
CA SER A 452 -19.37 5.97 -10.09
C SER A 452 -18.52 6.93 -9.26
N LEU A 453 -18.07 6.48 -8.08
CA LEU A 453 -17.20 7.25 -7.20
C LEU A 453 -15.98 7.80 -7.97
N PHE A 454 -15.32 6.97 -8.77
CA PHE A 454 -14.11 7.37 -9.49
C PHE A 454 -14.41 8.46 -10.52
N THR A 455 -15.41 8.22 -11.38
CA THR A 455 -15.83 9.19 -12.40
C THR A 455 -16.31 10.50 -11.77
N PHE A 456 -17.04 10.43 -10.66
CA PHE A 456 -17.52 11.59 -9.93
C PHE A 456 -16.37 12.45 -9.43
N TRP A 457 -15.42 11.89 -8.67
CA TRP A 457 -14.33 12.67 -8.09
C TRP A 457 -13.32 13.16 -9.14
N GLU A 458 -13.08 12.40 -10.22
CA GLU A 458 -12.32 12.89 -11.37
C GLU A 458 -13.00 14.09 -12.04
N SER A 459 -14.33 14.11 -12.13
CA SER A 459 -15.07 15.26 -12.67
C SER A 459 -14.97 16.52 -11.79
N HIS A 460 -14.66 16.34 -10.50
CA HIS A 460 -14.33 17.39 -9.53
C HIS A 460 -12.82 17.69 -9.46
N GLY A 461 -12.02 17.14 -10.37
CA GLY A 461 -10.61 17.48 -10.56
C GLY A 461 -9.61 16.65 -9.75
N VAL A 462 -10.04 15.62 -9.02
CA VAL A 462 -9.12 14.74 -8.28
C VAL A 462 -8.06 14.14 -9.20
N ASP A 463 -6.80 14.17 -8.74
CA ASP A 463 -5.62 13.76 -9.50
C ASP A 463 -5.18 12.31 -9.22
N GLY A 464 -5.94 11.59 -8.40
CA GLY A 464 -5.69 10.18 -8.12
C GLY A 464 -6.40 9.66 -6.89
N PHE A 465 -6.22 8.38 -6.65
CA PHE A 465 -6.96 7.62 -5.65
C PHE A 465 -6.01 6.81 -4.77
N ARG A 466 -6.20 6.89 -3.45
CA ARG A 466 -5.69 5.92 -2.49
C ARG A 466 -6.79 4.90 -2.22
N LEU A 467 -6.48 3.64 -2.45
CA LEU A 467 -7.39 2.53 -2.24
C LEU A 467 -7.23 2.02 -0.81
N ASP A 468 -8.28 2.10 -0.01
CA ASP A 468 -8.36 1.48 1.32
C ASP A 468 -8.53 -0.03 1.19
N VAL A 469 -7.73 -0.79 1.94
CA VAL A 469 -7.74 -2.27 1.99
C VAL A 469 -8.03 -2.98 0.64
N PRO A 470 -7.35 -2.64 -0.48
CA PRO A 470 -7.69 -3.14 -1.81
C PRO A 470 -7.60 -4.66 -1.94
N ASN A 471 -6.79 -5.30 -1.09
CA ASN A 471 -6.65 -6.75 -0.98
C ASN A 471 -7.80 -7.45 -0.25
N MET A 472 -8.81 -6.71 0.21
CA MET A 472 -9.97 -7.24 0.95
C MET A 472 -11.31 -7.02 0.23
N TYR A 473 -11.33 -6.32 -0.91
CA TYR A 473 -12.58 -6.06 -1.64
C TYR A 473 -13.40 -7.31 -1.92
N GLN A 474 -12.73 -8.45 -2.14
CA GLN A 474 -13.30 -9.78 -2.28
C GLN A 474 -12.23 -10.83 -1.94
N ASP A 475 -12.64 -12.10 -1.79
CA ASP A 475 -11.70 -13.20 -1.63
C ASP A 475 -10.94 -13.51 -2.94
N GLY A 476 -9.62 -13.66 -2.84
CA GLY A 476 -8.78 -14.22 -3.91
C GLY A 476 -8.76 -13.40 -5.22
N HIS A 477 -8.91 -14.09 -6.36
CA HIS A 477 -8.80 -13.50 -7.70
C HIS A 477 -9.79 -12.35 -7.94
N SER A 478 -10.98 -12.40 -7.34
CA SER A 478 -12.00 -11.38 -7.55
C SER A 478 -11.57 -9.99 -7.05
N SER A 479 -10.71 -9.93 -6.01
CA SER A 479 -10.11 -8.67 -5.57
C SER A 479 -9.11 -8.12 -6.58
N ARG A 480 -8.30 -8.99 -7.24
CA ARG A 480 -7.38 -8.57 -8.30
C ARG A 480 -8.15 -8.04 -9.51
N ASP A 481 -9.20 -8.75 -9.92
CA ASP A 481 -10.04 -8.34 -11.05
C ASP A 481 -10.67 -6.96 -10.80
N LEU A 482 -11.25 -6.73 -9.63
CA LEU A 482 -11.84 -5.43 -9.28
C LEU A 482 -10.80 -4.31 -9.28
N ASN A 483 -9.60 -4.54 -8.73
CA ASN A 483 -8.52 -3.57 -8.76
C ASN A 483 -8.03 -3.26 -10.18
N GLN A 484 -8.03 -4.26 -11.07
CA GLN A 484 -7.71 -4.05 -12.48
C GLN A 484 -8.79 -3.23 -13.19
N GLN A 485 -10.07 -3.48 -12.89
CA GLN A 485 -11.17 -2.66 -13.40
C GLN A 485 -11.09 -1.21 -12.92
N ILE A 486 -10.82 -0.98 -11.63
CA ILE A 486 -10.58 0.36 -11.06
C ILE A 486 -9.47 1.07 -11.82
N ARG A 487 -8.31 0.43 -12.01
CA ARG A 487 -7.21 1.01 -12.80
C ARG A 487 -7.67 1.39 -14.19
N ASN A 488 -8.35 0.48 -14.89
CA ASN A 488 -8.77 0.70 -16.27
C ASN A 488 -9.69 1.92 -16.39
N ILE A 489 -10.63 2.10 -15.46
CA ILE A 489 -11.57 3.23 -15.46
C ILE A 489 -10.84 4.53 -15.14
N VAL A 490 -10.07 4.57 -14.06
CA VAL A 490 -9.29 5.76 -13.68
C VAL A 490 -8.36 6.18 -14.82
N LYS A 491 -7.62 5.24 -15.42
CA LYS A 491 -6.69 5.55 -16.52
C LYS A 491 -7.40 5.90 -17.82
N ALA A 492 -8.61 5.40 -18.06
CA ALA A 492 -9.42 5.77 -19.22
C ALA A 492 -9.98 7.19 -19.09
N ASN A 493 -10.39 7.59 -17.89
CA ASN A 493 -10.88 8.92 -17.59
C ASN A 493 -9.74 9.95 -17.56
N ASN A 494 -8.66 9.63 -16.84
CA ASN A 494 -7.47 10.46 -16.72
C ASN A 494 -6.18 9.60 -16.69
N PRO A 495 -5.41 9.52 -17.79
CA PRO A 495 -4.18 8.72 -17.82
C PRO A 495 -3.10 9.22 -16.85
N ASP A 496 -3.17 10.49 -16.42
CA ASP A 496 -2.25 11.10 -15.46
C ASP A 496 -2.72 10.94 -14.00
N ALA A 497 -3.90 10.38 -13.74
CA ALA A 497 -4.38 10.10 -12.38
C ALA A 497 -3.60 8.93 -11.77
N VAL A 498 -3.13 9.04 -10.53
CA VAL A 498 -2.37 7.97 -9.86
C VAL A 498 -3.28 7.05 -9.04
N VAL A 499 -3.03 5.74 -9.05
CA VAL A 499 -3.75 4.76 -8.21
C VAL A 499 -2.80 4.13 -7.20
N ILE A 500 -3.04 4.32 -5.90
CA ILE A 500 -2.14 3.89 -4.81
C ILE A 500 -2.87 2.95 -3.87
N GLY A 501 -2.34 1.74 -3.68
CA GLY A 501 -2.94 0.77 -2.75
C GLY A 501 -2.45 0.90 -1.31
N GLU A 502 -3.33 0.69 -0.35
CA GLU A 502 -2.94 0.30 1.01
C GLU A 502 -2.55 -1.19 1.04
N ILE A 503 -1.27 -1.47 0.82
CA ILE A 503 -0.71 -2.81 0.99
C ILE A 503 0.46 -2.71 1.96
N TRP A 504 0.28 -3.26 3.17
CA TRP A 504 1.30 -3.17 4.22
C TRP A 504 2.49 -4.10 3.99
N GLY A 505 2.26 -5.19 3.26
CA GLY A 505 3.25 -6.23 2.98
C GLY A 505 3.94 -6.09 1.62
N ARG A 506 4.43 -7.23 1.11
CA ARG A 506 4.97 -7.32 -0.24
C ARG A 506 3.87 -7.09 -1.27
N ALA A 507 4.14 -6.25 -2.26
CA ALA A 507 3.15 -5.79 -3.22
C ALA A 507 3.41 -6.29 -4.66
N ASN A 508 4.16 -7.38 -4.83
CA ASN A 508 4.61 -7.90 -6.13
C ASN A 508 3.45 -8.05 -7.14
N ALA A 509 2.43 -8.84 -6.77
CA ALA A 509 1.24 -9.09 -7.60
C ALA A 509 0.46 -7.81 -7.94
N TRP A 510 0.49 -6.81 -7.06
CA TRP A 510 -0.28 -5.56 -7.16
C TRP A 510 0.36 -4.53 -8.12
N LEU A 511 1.67 -4.66 -8.36
CA LEU A 511 2.50 -3.67 -9.06
C LEU A 511 3.00 -4.13 -10.43
N THR A 512 2.29 -5.06 -11.07
CA THR A 512 2.65 -5.61 -12.39
C THR A 512 2.22 -4.70 -13.56
N GLY A 513 1.60 -3.56 -13.26
CA GLY A 513 1.10 -2.59 -14.24
C GLY A 513 -0.38 -2.75 -14.62
N THR A 514 -1.05 -3.76 -14.06
CA THR A 514 -2.47 -4.05 -14.30
C THR A 514 -3.40 -3.49 -13.23
N MET A 515 -2.89 -3.18 -12.02
CA MET A 515 -3.68 -2.69 -10.88
C MET A 515 -3.14 -1.35 -10.34
N GLN A 516 -2.35 -1.35 -9.27
CA GLN A 516 -1.90 -0.08 -8.67
C GLN A 516 -0.64 0.45 -9.35
N ASP A 517 -0.49 1.78 -9.37
CA ASP A 517 0.75 2.46 -9.77
C ASP A 517 1.82 2.33 -8.69
N GLY A 518 1.41 2.34 -7.42
CA GLY A 518 2.28 2.23 -6.26
C GLY A 518 1.49 1.80 -5.03
N VAL A 519 2.18 1.63 -3.91
CA VAL A 519 1.56 1.34 -2.62
C VAL A 519 2.13 2.20 -1.51
N GLN A 520 1.41 2.26 -0.40
CA GLN A 520 1.93 2.75 0.88
C GLN A 520 3.08 1.83 1.33
N ASN A 521 4.32 2.30 1.23
CA ASN A 521 5.49 1.47 1.48
C ASN A 521 5.76 1.30 2.99
N MET A 522 4.91 0.51 3.64
CA MET A 522 4.99 0.24 5.08
C MET A 522 6.20 -0.61 5.45
N LEU A 523 6.70 -1.43 4.52
CA LEU A 523 7.98 -2.14 4.68
C LEU A 523 9.14 -1.15 4.87
N PHE A 524 9.22 -0.10 4.02
CA PHE A 524 10.20 0.96 4.19
C PHE A 524 10.08 1.66 5.55
N ARG A 525 8.86 1.97 5.99
CA ARG A 525 8.62 2.59 7.30
C ARG A 525 9.21 1.73 8.42
N GLU A 526 8.79 0.48 8.48
CA GLU A 526 9.12 -0.45 9.55
C GLU A 526 10.63 -0.71 9.62
N ASP A 527 11.25 -1.02 8.47
CA ASP A 527 12.68 -1.26 8.38
C ASP A 527 13.50 -0.01 8.73
N THR A 528 13.07 1.17 8.29
CA THR A 528 13.76 2.42 8.60
C THR A 528 13.70 2.74 10.10
N ILE A 529 12.54 2.60 10.73
CA ILE A 529 12.39 2.82 12.18
C ILE A 529 13.23 1.82 12.96
N ASN A 530 13.21 0.54 12.60
CA ASN A 530 13.98 -0.50 13.28
C ASN A 530 15.49 -0.32 13.08
N TRP A 531 15.93 0.13 11.91
CA TRP A 531 17.33 0.49 11.65
C TRP A 531 17.79 1.69 12.50
N VAL A 532 16.96 2.74 12.60
CA VAL A 532 17.25 3.91 13.46
C VAL A 532 17.29 3.52 14.94
N LYS A 533 16.40 2.63 15.39
CA LYS A 533 16.40 2.08 16.76
C LYS A 533 17.60 1.16 17.03
N GLY A 534 18.36 0.76 16.00
CA GLY A 534 19.49 -0.16 16.11
C GLY A 534 19.09 -1.63 16.24
N ILE A 535 17.84 -1.96 15.88
CA ILE A 535 17.31 -3.33 15.83
C ILE A 535 17.81 -4.04 14.58
N LEU A 536 17.82 -3.34 13.43
CA LEU A 536 18.40 -3.86 12.18
C LEU A 536 19.86 -3.42 12.02
N SER A 537 20.69 -4.33 11.51
CA SER A 537 22.05 -4.03 11.06
C SER A 537 22.01 -3.21 9.77
N ASP A 538 23.13 -2.57 9.43
CA ASP A 538 23.24 -1.79 8.20
C ASP A 538 23.14 -2.69 6.96
N GLU A 539 23.65 -3.93 7.04
CA GLU A 539 23.59 -4.92 5.96
C GLU A 539 22.15 -5.37 5.68
N ILE A 540 21.40 -5.78 6.70
CA ILE A 540 20.00 -6.24 6.54
C ILE A 540 19.12 -5.10 6.05
N TYR A 541 19.28 -3.88 6.60
CA TYR A 541 18.52 -2.72 6.16
C TYR A 541 18.77 -2.41 4.68
N ALA A 542 20.03 -2.38 4.26
CA ALA A 542 20.38 -2.17 2.86
C ALA A 542 19.85 -3.28 1.95
N GLY A 543 19.96 -4.55 2.38
CA GLY A 543 19.42 -5.71 1.67
C GLY A 543 17.91 -5.59 1.42
N ARG A 544 17.13 -5.25 2.46
CA ARG A 544 15.68 -5.12 2.35
C ARG A 544 15.23 -3.96 1.44
N LEU A 545 15.94 -2.83 1.45
CA LEU A 545 15.68 -1.74 0.50
C LEU A 545 15.93 -2.18 -0.94
N LEU A 546 17.03 -2.89 -1.17
CA LEU A 546 17.35 -3.43 -2.48
C LEU A 546 16.36 -4.52 -2.90
N TYR A 547 15.85 -5.31 -1.96
CA TYR A 547 14.86 -6.34 -2.21
C TYR A 547 13.55 -5.74 -2.75
N THR A 548 13.06 -4.66 -2.14
CA THR A 548 11.90 -3.94 -2.67
C THR A 548 12.13 -3.46 -4.10
N GLN A 549 13.30 -2.88 -4.37
CA GLN A 549 13.65 -2.41 -5.70
C GLN A 549 13.83 -3.57 -6.71
N GLU A 550 14.26 -4.73 -6.25
CA GLU A 550 14.48 -5.91 -7.08
C GLU A 550 13.18 -6.52 -7.55
N ASN A 551 12.18 -6.52 -6.68
CA ASN A 551 10.90 -7.16 -6.96
C ASN A 551 9.92 -6.26 -7.70
N TYR A 552 10.11 -4.94 -7.73
CA TYR A 552 9.13 -4.04 -8.36
C TYR A 552 9.62 -3.50 -9.70
N PRO A 553 8.74 -3.36 -10.70
CA PRO A 553 9.06 -2.63 -11.93
C PRO A 553 9.50 -1.20 -11.62
N SER A 554 10.40 -0.64 -12.43
CA SER A 554 10.96 0.71 -12.19
C SER A 554 9.90 1.79 -12.03
N GLU A 555 8.82 1.71 -12.81
CA GLU A 555 7.69 2.65 -12.76
C GLU A 555 6.96 2.58 -11.42
N ALA A 556 6.67 1.38 -10.92
CA ALA A 556 6.04 1.18 -9.61
C ALA A 556 6.97 1.54 -8.45
N PHE A 557 8.24 1.12 -8.49
CA PHE A 557 9.21 1.42 -7.45
C PHE A 557 9.35 2.94 -7.20
N ARG A 558 9.34 3.74 -8.28
CA ARG A 558 9.40 5.20 -8.21
C ARG A 558 8.08 5.86 -7.80
N SER A 559 6.98 5.11 -7.84
CA SER A 559 5.63 5.55 -7.48
C SER A 559 5.23 5.10 -6.07
N LEU A 560 6.13 4.44 -5.31
CA LEU A 560 5.87 4.06 -3.93
C LEU A 560 5.73 5.27 -3.01
N TRP A 561 4.77 5.21 -2.09
CA TRP A 561 4.66 6.20 -1.02
C TRP A 561 5.61 5.86 0.12
N THR A 562 6.78 6.50 0.13
CA THR A 562 7.83 6.33 1.15
C THR A 562 7.51 7.17 2.39
N ILE A 563 6.66 6.61 3.26
CA ILE A 563 6.16 7.29 4.46
C ILE A 563 6.85 6.79 5.73
N LEU A 564 6.89 7.65 6.75
CA LEU A 564 7.42 7.32 8.09
C LEU A 564 6.31 7.12 9.15
N GLY A 565 5.08 7.36 8.75
CA GLY A 565 3.88 7.18 9.54
C GLY A 565 2.69 7.74 8.79
N ASN A 566 1.53 7.17 9.08
CA ASN A 566 0.22 7.64 8.64
C ASN A 566 -0.73 7.68 9.85
N HIS A 567 -2.02 7.83 9.59
CA HIS A 567 -3.09 7.79 10.60
C HIS A 567 -3.24 6.48 11.38
N ASP A 568 -2.80 5.34 10.86
CA ASP A 568 -2.93 4.00 11.49
C ASP A 568 -1.71 3.62 12.32
N THR A 569 -0.75 4.53 12.45
CA THR A 569 0.51 4.27 13.13
C THR A 569 0.78 5.31 14.19
N ALA A 570 1.50 4.90 15.23
CA ALA A 570 2.04 5.84 16.20
C ALA A 570 2.93 6.87 15.49
N ARG A 571 2.85 8.13 15.95
CA ARG A 571 3.70 9.22 15.46
C ARG A 571 5.17 8.82 15.59
N ILE A 572 5.95 9.08 14.54
CA ILE A 572 7.39 8.73 14.52
C ILE A 572 8.16 9.30 15.72
N LEU A 573 7.81 10.50 16.19
CA LEU A 573 8.45 11.10 17.37
C LEU A 573 8.21 10.26 18.63
N THR A 574 7.02 9.67 18.78
CA THR A 574 6.71 8.75 19.88
C THR A 574 7.46 7.43 19.71
N GLU A 575 7.50 6.89 18.50
CA GLU A 575 8.20 5.64 18.18
C GLU A 575 9.70 5.71 18.48
N LEU A 576 10.33 6.85 18.20
CA LEU A 576 11.77 7.03 18.41
C LEU A 576 12.12 7.38 19.85
N GLY A 577 11.16 7.73 20.71
CA GLY A 577 11.40 8.21 22.08
C GLY A 577 12.33 9.42 22.12
#